data_AF-A0A4U9HEC5-F1
#
_entry.id   AF-A0A4U9HEC5-F1
#
_cell.length_a   1.000
_cell.length_b   1.000
_cell.length_c   1.000
_cell.angle_alpha   90.00
_cell.angle_beta   90.00
_cell.angle_gamma   90.00
#
_symmetry.space_group_name_H-M   'P 1'
#
loop_
_entity.id
_entity.type
_entity.pdbx_description
1 polymer ?
#
loop_
_entity_poly.entity_id
_entity_poly.type
_entity_poly.pdbx_seq_one_letter_code
_entity_poly.pdbx_strand_id
1 'polypeptide(L)'
;MMLDMYEVLSRWGVWARESSGIDYSPIAAGFKGLLPPASAGKESCNDDDGLLIDGCVARLKKYKPDEYDLVIAHHVYGISLRKIAKRRKCSDGTVRKEMQTAEGFIGDVWLCSMLG
;
A
#
# COMPACT_ATOMS: atom_id res chain seq x y z
N MET A 1 12.50 13.92 -4.28
CA MET A 1 12.89 12.50 -4.29
C MET A 1 11.85 11.76 -3.48
N MET A 2 10.89 11.13 -4.14
CA MET A 2 9.71 10.43 -3.57
C MET A 2 9.55 9.06 -4.25
N LEU A 3 10.62 8.63 -4.91
CA LEU A 3 10.61 7.57 -5.91
C LEU A 3 11.11 6.23 -5.34
N ASP A 4 11.60 6.21 -4.10
CA ASP A 4 12.15 4.99 -3.50
C ASP A 4 11.05 4.21 -2.75
N MET A 5 10.42 4.80 -1.73
CA MET A 5 9.37 4.12 -0.95
C MET A 5 8.12 3.78 -1.77
N TYR A 6 7.74 4.64 -2.72
CA TYR A 6 6.61 4.38 -3.59
C TYR A 6 6.85 3.15 -4.48
N GLU A 7 8.08 2.97 -4.97
CA GLU A 7 8.45 1.81 -5.79
C GLU A 7 8.52 0.54 -4.93
N VAL A 8 9.10 0.64 -3.74
CA VAL A 8 9.08 -0.46 -2.76
C VAL A 8 7.65 -0.91 -2.47
N LEU A 9 6.75 0.01 -2.15
CA LEU A 9 5.35 -0.31 -1.88
C LEU A 9 4.65 -0.89 -3.11
N SER A 10 5.06 -0.49 -4.32
CA SER A 10 4.55 -1.05 -5.56
C SER A 10 4.96 -2.52 -5.76
N ARG A 11 6.19 -2.89 -5.41
CA ARG A 11 6.68 -4.28 -5.45
C ARG A 11 6.10 -5.12 -4.33
N TRP A 12 6.05 -4.56 -3.12
CA TRP A 12 5.39 -5.17 -1.97
C TRP A 12 3.91 -5.42 -2.25
N GLY A 13 3.21 -4.50 -2.93
CA GLY A 13 1.80 -4.71 -3.29
C GLY A 13 1.56 -5.93 -4.21
N VAL A 14 2.53 -6.26 -5.07
CA VAL A 14 2.51 -7.48 -5.89
C VAL A 14 2.79 -8.70 -5.02
N TRP A 15 3.86 -8.64 -4.21
CA TRP A 15 4.21 -9.71 -3.27
C TRP A 15 3.05 -10.02 -2.31
N ALA A 16 2.43 -9.00 -1.72
CA ALA A 16 1.30 -9.12 -0.81
C ALA A 16 0.07 -9.76 -1.48
N ARG A 17 -0.10 -9.62 -2.79
CA ARG A 17 -1.19 -10.29 -3.53
C ARG A 17 -0.89 -11.76 -3.79
N GLU A 18 0.36 -12.09 -4.08
CA GLU A 18 0.78 -13.41 -4.55
C GLU A 18 1.23 -14.35 -3.41
N SER A 19 1.95 -13.82 -2.42
CA SER A 19 2.59 -14.56 -1.34
C SER A 19 1.77 -14.60 -0.05
N SER A 20 1.00 -13.55 0.26
CA SER A 20 0.49 -13.40 1.62
C SER A 20 -0.56 -14.44 2.01
N GLY A 21 -1.38 -14.97 1.09
CA GLY A 21 -2.57 -15.77 1.45
C GLY A 21 -3.53 -15.04 2.41
N ILE A 22 -3.25 -13.77 2.71
CA ILE A 22 -4.01 -12.89 3.57
C ILE A 22 -5.05 -12.25 2.66
N ASP A 23 -6.30 -12.65 2.83
CA ASP A 23 -7.41 -11.82 2.44
C ASP A 23 -7.28 -10.53 3.26
N TYR A 24 -6.67 -9.48 2.69
CA TYR A 24 -6.81 -8.12 3.20
C TYR A 24 -8.30 -7.84 3.17
N SER A 25 -9.03 -8.12 4.27
CA SER A 25 -10.49 -8.10 4.35
C SER A 25 -11.01 -7.00 3.44
N PRO A 26 -11.86 -7.28 2.44
CA PRO A 26 -12.20 -6.31 1.41
C PRO A 26 -12.63 -5.03 2.13
N ILE A 27 -11.77 -4.00 2.09
CA ILE A 27 -11.87 -2.70 2.80
C ILE A 27 -13.01 -1.86 2.17
N ALA A 28 -14.03 -2.55 1.69
CA ALA A 28 -14.54 -2.29 0.38
C ALA A 28 -15.88 -3.01 0.18
N ALA A 29 -16.79 -2.83 1.12
CA ALA A 29 -18.21 -3.03 0.83
C ALA A 29 -18.67 -2.22 -0.42
N GLY A 30 -17.85 -1.27 -0.93
CA GLY A 30 -17.98 -0.63 -2.25
C GLY A 30 -17.02 -1.06 -3.38
N PHE A 31 -15.99 -1.90 -3.18
CA PHE A 31 -15.08 -2.39 -4.27
C PHE A 31 -15.33 -3.85 -4.68
N LYS A 32 -16.49 -4.41 -4.36
CA LYS A 32 -16.92 -5.74 -4.86
C LYS A 32 -16.88 -5.75 -6.40
N GLY A 33 -16.01 -6.58 -7.00
CA GLY A 33 -15.94 -6.79 -8.45
C GLY A 33 -14.77 -6.13 -9.20
N LEU A 34 -13.78 -5.56 -8.51
CA LEU A 34 -12.59 -4.97 -9.15
C LEU A 34 -11.31 -5.61 -8.64
N LEU A 35 -11.14 -6.92 -8.88
CA LEU A 35 -9.82 -7.51 -8.80
C LEU A 35 -9.09 -7.18 -10.11
N PRO A 36 -7.93 -6.50 -10.07
CA PRO A 36 -7.12 -6.31 -11.25
C PRO A 36 -6.65 -7.69 -11.78
N PRO A 37 -6.48 -7.84 -13.10
CA PRO A 37 -5.88 -9.05 -13.67
C PRO A 37 -4.49 -9.29 -13.07
N ALA A 38 -4.06 -10.56 -13.10
CA ALA A 38 -2.73 -10.98 -12.65
C ALA A 38 -1.66 -10.06 -13.24
N SER A 39 -0.68 -9.69 -12.39
CA SER A 39 0.41 -8.76 -12.66
C SER A 39 1.33 -9.30 -13.75
N ALA A 40 0.94 -9.18 -15.02
CA ALA A 40 1.82 -9.50 -16.13
C ALA A 40 2.97 -8.48 -16.18
N GLY A 41 4.09 -8.80 -15.54
CA GLY A 41 5.38 -8.11 -15.69
C GLY A 41 5.79 -7.12 -14.60
N LYS A 42 5.14 -7.06 -13.44
CA LYS A 42 5.69 -6.32 -12.28
C LYS A 42 6.45 -7.27 -11.36
N GLU A 43 7.71 -6.94 -11.07
CA GLU A 43 8.55 -7.71 -10.16
C GLU A 43 8.04 -7.57 -8.71
N SER A 44 7.83 -8.70 -8.03
CA SER A 44 7.60 -8.74 -6.58
C SER A 44 8.93 -8.55 -5.82
N CYS A 45 8.87 -8.12 -4.56
CA CYS A 45 10.02 -8.25 -3.66
C CYS A 45 10.21 -9.72 -3.23
N ASN A 46 11.34 -10.01 -2.57
CA ASN A 46 11.55 -11.30 -1.91
C ASN A 46 10.68 -11.40 -0.63
N ASP A 47 10.62 -12.60 -0.03
CA ASP A 47 9.79 -12.85 1.14
C ASP A 47 10.24 -12.09 2.40
N ASP A 48 11.55 -11.93 2.61
CA ASP A 48 12.09 -11.23 3.78
C ASP A 48 11.71 -9.75 3.77
N ASP A 49 11.95 -9.07 2.64
CA ASP A 49 11.55 -7.68 2.40
C ASP A 49 10.02 -7.56 2.46
N GLY A 50 9.31 -8.53 1.89
CA GLY A 50 7.85 -8.60 1.90
C GLY A 50 7.27 -8.60 3.31
N LEU A 51 7.77 -9.47 4.18
CA LEU A 51 7.37 -9.58 5.58
C LEU A 51 7.75 -8.35 6.39
N LEU A 52 8.92 -7.77 6.15
CA LEU A 52 9.37 -6.58 6.86
C LEU A 52 8.51 -5.37 6.53
N ILE A 53 8.19 -5.17 5.26
CA ILE A 53 7.29 -4.10 4.81
C ILE A 53 5.87 -4.35 5.32
N ASP A 54 5.37 -5.59 5.29
CA ASP A 54 4.06 -5.92 5.85
C ASP A 54 3.97 -5.59 7.35
N GLY A 55 5.04 -5.84 8.11
CA GLY A 55 5.16 -5.39 9.50
C GLY A 55 5.11 -3.86 9.67
N CYS A 56 5.73 -3.11 8.76
CA CYS A 56 5.65 -1.64 8.75
C CYS A 56 4.23 -1.16 8.44
N VAL A 57 3.56 -1.78 7.46
CA VAL A 57 2.19 -1.48 7.06
C VAL A 57 1.20 -1.86 8.16
N ALA A 58 1.43 -2.95 8.90
CA ALA A 58 0.64 -3.33 10.06
C ALA A 58 0.74 -2.28 11.19
N ARG A 59 1.93 -1.68 11.38
CA ARG A 59 2.09 -0.53 12.30
C ARG A 59 1.35 0.69 11.76
N LEU A 60 1.42 0.99 10.47
CA LEU A 60 0.65 2.09 9.86
C LEU A 60 -0.85 1.95 10.18
N LYS A 61 -1.42 0.75 10.04
CA LYS A 61 -2.83 0.45 10.39
C LYS A 61 -3.20 0.86 11.81
N LYS A 62 -2.29 0.67 12.77
CA LYS A 62 -2.51 0.99 14.18
C LYS A 62 -2.57 2.50 14.44
N TYR A 63 -1.75 3.29 13.75
CA TYR A 63 -1.61 4.73 14.01
C TYR A 63 -2.40 5.62 13.05
N LYS A 64 -2.56 5.17 11.80
CA LYS A 64 -3.09 5.92 10.66
C LYS A 64 -3.94 4.99 9.76
N PRO A 65 -5.13 4.58 10.23
CA PRO A 65 -5.97 3.61 9.52
C PRO A 65 -6.46 4.12 8.15
N ASP A 66 -6.71 5.41 8.00
CA ASP A 66 -7.19 5.99 6.73
C ASP A 66 -6.11 5.98 5.62
N GLU A 67 -4.86 6.22 6.01
CA GLU A 67 -3.68 6.10 5.15
C GLU A 67 -3.32 4.63 4.88
N TYR A 68 -3.52 3.74 5.85
CA TYR A 68 -3.41 2.30 5.62
C TYR A 68 -4.38 1.85 4.52
N ASP A 69 -5.67 2.21 4.63
CA ASP A 69 -6.67 1.87 3.62
C ASP A 69 -6.30 2.41 2.22
N LEU A 70 -5.68 3.59 2.19
CA LEU A 70 -5.17 4.20 0.97
C LEU A 70 -4.02 3.39 0.35
N VAL A 71 -3.03 2.98 1.16
CA VAL A 71 -1.88 2.16 0.72
C VAL A 71 -2.37 0.81 0.19
N ILE A 72 -3.26 0.12 0.92
CA ILE A 72 -3.81 -1.18 0.49
C ILE A 72 -4.61 -1.03 -0.81
N ALA A 73 -5.51 -0.04 -0.89
CA ALA A 73 -6.29 0.20 -2.10
C ALA A 73 -5.40 0.47 -3.33
N HIS A 74 -4.33 1.24 -3.15
CA HIS A 74 -3.48 1.62 -4.27
C HIS A 74 -2.49 0.52 -4.69
N HIS A 75 -1.70 0.02 -3.74
CA HIS A 75 -0.57 -0.86 -4.04
C HIS A 75 -1.00 -2.33 -4.14
N VAL A 76 -1.89 -2.80 -3.24
CA VAL A 76 -2.33 -4.22 -3.24
C VAL A 76 -3.48 -4.43 -4.24
N TYR A 77 -4.46 -3.53 -4.28
CA TYR A 77 -5.62 -3.65 -5.18
C TYR A 77 -5.48 -2.92 -6.53
N GLY A 78 -4.39 -2.17 -6.75
CA GLY A 78 -4.14 -1.50 -8.03
C GLY A 78 -5.12 -0.36 -8.36
N ILE A 79 -5.83 0.19 -7.37
CA ILE A 79 -6.80 1.27 -7.59
C ILE A 79 -6.03 2.59 -7.74
N SER A 80 -6.24 3.33 -8.84
CA SER A 80 -5.56 4.62 -9.02
C SER A 80 -5.95 5.66 -7.96
N LEU A 81 -5.00 6.50 -7.55
CA LEU A 81 -5.25 7.58 -6.56
C LEU A 81 -6.43 8.47 -6.95
N ARG A 82 -6.59 8.77 -8.24
CA ARG A 82 -7.74 9.51 -8.79
C ARG A 82 -9.08 8.81 -8.52
N LYS A 83 -9.14 7.48 -8.67
CA LYS A 83 -10.36 6.71 -8.39
C LYS A 83 -10.66 6.70 -6.89
N ILE A 84 -9.63 6.66 -6.05
CA ILE A 84 -9.77 6.78 -4.59
C ILE A 84 -10.29 8.18 -4.21
N ALA A 85 -9.69 9.25 -4.75
CA ALA A 85 -10.12 10.63 -4.52
C ALA A 85 -11.59 10.86 -4.89
N LYS A 86 -12.00 10.39 -6.07
CA LYS A 86 -13.40 10.45 -6.52
C LYS A 86 -14.36 9.75 -5.56
N ARG A 87 -13.95 8.62 -4.98
CA ARG A 87 -14.77 7.82 -4.04
C ARG A 87 -14.85 8.45 -2.66
N ARG A 88 -13.73 8.99 -2.17
CA ARG A 88 -13.65 9.78 -0.93
C ARG A 88 -14.25 11.18 -1.06
N LYS A 89 -14.68 11.58 -2.27
CA LYS A 89 -15.20 12.92 -2.60
C LYS A 89 -14.23 14.04 -2.20
N CYS A 90 -12.94 13.80 -2.38
CA CYS A 90 -11.88 14.77 -2.09
C CYS A 90 -11.03 15.04 -3.34
N SER A 91 -10.10 16.00 -3.23
CA SER A 91 -9.22 16.36 -4.35
C SER A 91 -8.10 15.33 -4.54
N ASP A 92 -7.61 15.19 -5.78
CA ASP A 92 -6.43 14.37 -6.07
C ASP A 92 -5.21 14.82 -5.25
N GLY A 93 -5.10 16.12 -4.96
CA GLY A 93 -4.03 16.69 -4.13
C GLY A 93 -4.10 16.23 -2.67
N THR A 94 -5.30 16.06 -2.12
CA THR A 94 -5.51 15.53 -0.77
C THR A 94 -4.97 14.10 -0.67
N VAL A 95 -5.40 13.23 -1.59
CA VAL A 95 -4.99 11.83 -1.60
C VAL A 95 -3.48 11.68 -1.82
N ARG A 96 -2.85 12.52 -2.65
CA ARG A 96 -1.39 12.50 -2.84
C ARG A 96 -0.63 12.89 -1.57
N LYS A 97 -1.12 13.86 -0.79
CA LYS A 97 -0.51 14.26 0.49
C LYS A 97 -0.67 13.16 1.55
N GLU A 98 -1.83 12.52 1.61
CA GLU A 98 -2.07 11.36 2.48
C GLU A 98 -1.12 10.20 2.10
N MET A 99 -0.96 9.91 0.81
CA MET A 99 -0.03 8.87 0.33
C MET A 99 1.42 9.19 0.72
N GLN A 100 1.88 10.43 0.51
CA GLN A 100 3.20 10.88 0.96
C GLN A 100 3.41 10.74 2.47
N THR A 101 2.36 10.99 3.24
CA THR A 101 2.38 10.84 4.70
C THR A 101 2.50 9.38 5.10
N ALA A 102 1.83 8.48 4.36
CA ALA A 102 1.93 7.04 4.54
C ALA A 102 3.33 6.52 4.20
N GLU A 103 3.87 6.94 3.05
CA GLU A 103 5.22 6.61 2.59
C GLU A 103 6.28 7.05 3.61
N GLY A 104 6.19 8.29 4.12
CA GLY A 104 7.11 8.78 5.14
C GLY A 104 7.06 7.94 6.42
N PHE A 105 5.86 7.62 6.89
CA PHE A 105 5.70 6.78 8.08
C PHE A 105 6.30 5.38 7.88
N ILE A 106 6.01 4.72 6.75
CA ILE A 106 6.55 3.38 6.46
C ILE A 106 8.08 3.43 6.34
N GLY A 107 8.62 4.46 5.67
CA GLY A 107 10.06 4.65 5.56
C GLY A 107 10.75 4.82 6.91
N ASP A 108 10.19 5.65 7.79
CA ASP A 108 10.72 5.85 9.14
C ASP A 108 10.72 4.55 9.96
N VAL A 109 9.63 3.79 9.88
CA VAL A 109 9.50 2.51 10.58
C VAL A 109 10.46 1.46 10.03
N TRP A 110 10.65 1.42 8.71
CA TRP A 110 11.58 0.49 8.07
C TRP A 110 13.02 0.82 8.45
N LEU A 111 13.45 2.08 8.36
CA LEU A 111 14.79 2.50 8.79
C LEU A 111 15.06 2.14 10.25
N CYS A 112 14.08 2.35 11.13
CA CYS A 112 14.20 1.97 12.54
C CYS A 112 14.33 0.44 12.72
N SER A 113 13.71 -0.36 11.86
CA SER A 113 13.75 -1.82 11.92
C SER A 113 15.03 -2.42 11.30
N MET A 114 15.79 -1.66 10.50
CA MET A 114 17.09 -2.09 9.96
C MET A 114 18.28 -1.70 10.85
N LEU A 115 18.09 -0.75 11.77
CA LEU A 115 19.15 -0.23 12.65
C LEU A 115 19.15 -0.84 14.05
N GLY A 116 18.18 -1.69 14.38
CA GLY A 116 18.06 -2.38 15.67
C GLY A 116 18.13 -3.88 15.51
#